data_AF-A0A8T1TA58-F1
#
_entry.id   AF-A0A8T1TA58-F1
#
_cell.length_a   1.000
_cell.length_b   1.000
_cell.length_c   1.000
_cell.angle_alpha   90.00
_cell.angle_beta   90.00
_cell.angle_gamma   90.00
#
_symmetry.space_group_name_H-M   'P 1'
#
loop_
_entity.id
_entity.type
_entity.pdbx_description
1 polymer ?
#
loop_
_entity_poly.entity_id
_entity_poly.type
_entity_poly.pdbx_seq_one_letter_code
_entity_poly.pdbx_strand_id
1 'polypeptide(L)'
;MDWDANFPRIESASMSGAGRKIIYKDMDTGAWPNGLTVDHFEKRIVWTDARSDAIYSALYDGTDMIEIIRGHEYLSHPFAVS
;
A
#
# COMPACT_ATOMS: atom_id res chain seq x y z
N MET A 1 -7.33 -13.47 14.40
CA MET A 1 -6.15 -13.38 13.53
C MET A 1 -6.43 -12.24 12.57
N ASP A 2 -5.83 -11.07 12.80
CA ASP A 2 -6.20 -9.79 12.16
C ASP A 2 -5.43 -9.55 10.85
N TRP A 3 -5.27 -10.63 10.08
CA TRP A 3 -4.65 -10.66 8.77
C TRP A 3 -5.49 -11.62 7.91
N ASP A 4 -6.73 -11.25 7.59
CA ASP A 4 -7.51 -12.07 6.68
C ASP A 4 -6.86 -11.99 5.29
N ALA A 5 -6.01 -12.98 4.98
CA ALA A 5 -5.26 -13.11 3.73
C ALA A 5 -6.16 -13.13 2.49
N ASN A 6 -7.47 -13.29 2.67
CA ASN A 6 -8.44 -13.27 1.59
C ASN A 6 -8.85 -11.84 1.18
N PHE A 7 -8.61 -10.81 2.01
CA PHE A 7 -9.07 -9.43 1.78
C PHE A 7 -7.99 -8.38 2.08
N PRO A 8 -6.84 -8.39 1.37
CA PRO A 8 -5.80 -7.40 1.59
C PRO A 8 -6.30 -6.00 1.23
N ARG A 9 -6.12 -5.06 2.17
CA ARG A 9 -6.53 -3.67 2.01
C ARG A 9 -5.63 -2.73 2.79
N ILE A 10 -5.47 -1.52 2.24
CA ILE A 10 -4.89 -0.38 2.94
C ILE A 10 -6.02 0.57 3.26
N GLU A 11 -6.09 0.99 4.52
CA GLU A 11 -7.13 1.86 5.04
C GLU A 11 -6.51 3.06 5.76
N SER A 12 -7.16 4.21 5.66
CA SER A 12 -6.81 5.41 6.44
C SER A 12 -7.89 5.67 7.48
N ALA A 13 -7.50 6.22 8.62
CA ALA A 13 -8.40 6.72 9.64
C ALA A 13 -7.74 7.90 10.35
N SER A 14 -8.54 8.73 11.02
CA SER A 14 -7.98 9.73 11.94
C SER A 14 -7.27 9.05 13.12
N MET A 15 -6.42 9.81 13.83
CA MET A 15 -5.71 9.29 15.02
C MET A 15 -6.66 8.82 16.15
N SER A 16 -7.91 9.27 16.15
CA SER A 16 -8.95 8.79 17.07
C SER A 16 -9.65 7.51 16.58
N GLY A 17 -9.21 6.94 15.45
CA GLY A 17 -9.83 5.79 14.78
C GLY A 17 -11.12 6.13 14.02
N ALA A 18 -11.59 7.39 14.06
CA ALA A 18 -12.78 7.82 13.35
C ALA A 18 -12.52 8.01 11.85
N GLY A 19 -13.56 7.82 11.03
CA GLY A 19 -13.52 8.11 9.59
C GLY A 19 -12.70 7.11 8.77
N ARG A 20 -12.72 5.82 9.16
CA ARG A 20 -12.01 4.76 8.43
C ARG A 20 -12.47 4.71 6.97
N LYS A 21 -11.52 4.75 6.03
CA LYS A 21 -11.76 4.70 4.60
C LYS A 21 -10.80 3.70 3.95
N ILE A 22 -11.29 2.97 2.95
CA ILE A 22 -10.46 2.09 2.12
C ILE A 22 -9.73 2.94 1.08
N ILE A 23 -8.41 2.84 1.07
CA ILE A 23 -7.51 3.53 0.13
C ILE A 23 -7.12 2.60 -1.01
N TYR A 24 -6.85 1.35 -0.69
CA TYR A 24 -6.56 0.31 -1.68
C TYR A 24 -7.17 -1.00 -1.23
N LYS A 25 -7.71 -1.75 -2.19
CA LYS A 25 -8.14 -3.14 -2.04
C LYS A 25 -7.77 -3.87 -3.33
N ASP A 26 -7.15 -5.03 -3.20
CA ASP A 26 -6.93 -5.91 -4.35
C ASP A 26 -7.32 -7.32 -4.00
N MET A 27 -8.54 -7.64 -4.42
CA MET A 27 -9.20 -8.90 -4.17
C MET A 27 -8.83 -9.97 -5.21
N ASP A 28 -8.23 -9.56 -6.33
CA ASP A 28 -8.05 -10.42 -7.50
C ASP A 28 -6.64 -10.99 -7.56
N THR A 29 -5.62 -10.20 -7.21
CA THR A 29 -4.22 -10.64 -7.23
C THR A 29 -3.74 -11.17 -5.87
N GLY A 30 -4.47 -10.88 -4.79
CA GLY A 30 -4.11 -11.25 -3.42
C GLY A 30 -2.86 -10.51 -2.94
N ALA A 31 -2.88 -9.19 -3.12
CA ALA A 31 -1.84 -8.23 -2.71
C ALA A 31 -1.24 -8.54 -1.34
N TRP A 32 0.07 -8.31 -1.20
CA TRP A 32 0.78 -8.50 0.06
C TRP A 32 1.58 -7.26 0.44
N PRO A 33 0.89 -6.21 0.92
CA PRO A 33 1.56 -4.98 1.33
C PRO A 33 2.43 -5.26 2.55
N ASN A 34 3.75 -5.17 2.38
CA ASN A 34 4.73 -5.51 3.42
C ASN A 34 5.48 -4.29 3.97
N GLY A 35 5.40 -3.14 3.29
CA GLY A 35 5.98 -1.87 3.73
C GLY A 35 5.09 -0.70 3.30
N LEU A 36 4.84 0.24 4.21
CA LEU A 36 3.99 1.41 3.98
C LEU A 36 4.65 2.65 4.61
N THR A 37 4.73 3.74 3.85
CA THR A 37 5.15 5.05 4.33
C THR A 37 4.18 6.14 3.87
N VAL A 38 4.25 7.30 4.52
CA VAL A 38 3.39 8.45 4.29
C VAL A 38 4.23 9.68 3.93
N ASP A 39 3.91 10.32 2.81
CA ASP A 39 4.43 11.64 2.45
C ASP A 39 3.39 12.69 2.88
N HIS A 40 3.75 13.51 3.88
CA HIS A 40 2.89 14.56 4.40
C HIS A 40 2.86 15.83 3.54
N PHE A 41 3.86 16.06 2.69
CA PHE A 41 3.90 17.21 1.79
C PHE A 41 3.01 16.98 0.58
N GLU A 42 3.16 15.81 -0.07
CA GLU A 42 2.35 15.45 -1.22
C GLU A 42 1.00 14.80 -0.86
N LYS A 43 0.78 14.49 0.43
CA LYS A 43 -0.41 13.79 0.94
C LYS A 43 -0.63 12.44 0.27
N ARG A 44 0.46 11.70 0.09
CA ARG A 44 0.49 10.38 -0.55
C ARG A 44 0.87 9.28 0.41
N ILE A 45 0.25 8.12 0.26
CA ILE A 45 0.78 6.87 0.78
C ILE A 45 1.64 6.20 -0.29
N VAL A 46 2.71 5.54 0.12
CA VAL A 46 3.55 4.72 -0.74
C VAL A 46 3.72 3.36 -0.09
N TRP A 47 3.49 2.27 -0.82
CA TRP A 47 3.64 0.92 -0.29
C TRP A 47 4.35 -0.02 -1.26
N THR A 48 5.04 -1.00 -0.70
CA THR A 48 5.61 -2.13 -1.42
C THR A 48 4.67 -3.32 -1.35
N ASP A 49 4.43 -3.97 -2.49
CA ASP A 49 3.70 -5.24 -2.58
C ASP A 49 4.69 -6.38 -2.86
N ALA A 50 4.85 -7.27 -1.89
CA ALA A 50 5.80 -8.37 -1.98
C ALA A 50 5.37 -9.47 -2.97
N ARG A 51 4.10 -9.53 -3.34
CA ARG A 51 3.57 -10.56 -4.25
C ARG A 51 3.71 -10.15 -5.71
N SER A 52 3.43 -8.88 -6.01
CA SER A 52 3.59 -8.34 -7.38
C SER A 52 4.98 -7.76 -7.64
N ASP A 53 5.83 -7.70 -6.61
CA ASP A 53 7.17 -7.12 -6.67
C ASP A 53 7.14 -5.70 -7.24
N ALA A 54 6.29 -4.88 -6.62
CA ALA A 54 5.93 -3.56 -7.11
C ALA A 54 5.85 -2.53 -5.99
N ILE A 55 6.08 -1.27 -6.35
CA ILE A 55 5.87 -0.11 -5.48
C ILE A 55 4.71 0.69 -6.04
N TYR A 56 3.77 1.01 -5.18
CA TYR A 56 2.59 1.80 -5.50
C TYR A 56 2.55 3.07 -4.67
N SER A 57 1.88 4.08 -5.21
CA SER A 57 1.57 5.32 -4.52
C SER A 57 0.12 5.73 -4.80
N ALA A 58 -0.52 6.37 -3.83
CA ALA A 58 -1.86 6.94 -4.00
C ALA A 58 -2.02 8.14 -3.06
N LEU A 59 -2.91 9.06 -3.39
CA LEU A 59 -3.30 10.11 -2.44
C LEU A 59 -3.99 9.51 -1.22
N TYR A 60 -4.00 10.24 -0.10
CA TYR A 60 -4.64 9.81 1.17
C TYR A 60 -6.14 9.50 1.07
N ASP A 61 -6.79 9.93 -0.01
CA ASP A 61 -8.20 9.64 -0.28
C ASP A 61 -8.40 8.41 -1.21
N GLY A 62 -7.32 7.78 -1.67
CA GLY A 62 -7.33 6.64 -2.59
C GLY A 62 -7.39 7.01 -4.07
N THR A 63 -7.33 8.30 -4.40
CA THR A 63 -7.27 8.77 -5.79
C THR A 63 -5.83 8.84 -6.29
N ASP A 64 -5.68 9.04 -7.60
CA ASP A 64 -4.39 9.20 -8.28
C ASP A 64 -3.39 8.07 -7.95
N MET A 65 -3.85 6.84 -8.17
CA MET A 65 -3.06 5.65 -7.94
C MET A 65 -2.02 5.50 -9.05
N ILE A 66 -0.76 5.37 -8.63
CA ILE A 66 0.41 5.29 -9.49
C ILE A 66 1.16 4.00 -9.16
N GLU A 67 1.45 3.20 -10.18
CA GLU A 67 2.45 2.15 -10.11
C GLU A 67 3.82 2.78 -10.39
N ILE A 68 4.65 2.91 -9.36
CA ILE A 68 5.98 3.53 -9.47
C ILE A 68 6.94 2.57 -10.19
N ILE A 69 6.89 1.29 -9.84
CA ILE A 69 7.74 0.25 -10.44
C ILE A 69 7.07 -1.12 -10.29
N ARG A 70 7.27 -2.01 -11.27
CA ARG A 70 6.86 -3.41 -11.23
C ARG A 70 7.91 -4.26 -11.97
N GLY A 71 8.30 -5.39 -11.37
CA GLY A 71 9.12 -6.40 -12.05
C GLY A 71 10.55 -5.96 -12.39
N HIS A 72 11.17 -5.15 -11.54
CA HIS A 72 12.58 -4.75 -11.73
C HIS A 72 13.49 -5.89 -11.26
N GLU A 73 14.48 -6.29 -12.06
CA GLU A 73 15.49 -7.34 -11.77
C GLU A 73 16.28 -7.13 -10.45
N TYR A 74 16.04 -6.00 -9.76
CA TYR A 74 16.66 -5.58 -8.50
C TYR A 74 15.76 -5.65 -7.26
N LEU A 75 14.46 -5.97 -7.41
CA LEU A 75 13.52 -6.01 -6.28
C LEU A 75 13.48 -7.35 -5.55
N SER A 76 14.41 -8.27 -5.85
CA SER A 76 14.45 -9.58 -5.21
C SER A 76 14.47 -9.54 -3.67
N HIS A 77 14.85 -8.44 -3.01
CA HIS A 77 14.83 -8.31 -1.54
C HIS A 77 14.66 -6.85 -1.02
N PRO A 78 13.44 -6.28 -0.88
CA PRO A 78 13.25 -4.99 -0.22
C PRO A 78 12.84 -5.22 1.25
N PHE A 79 13.82 -5.14 2.16
CA PHE A 79 13.59 -5.12 3.61
C PHE A 79 13.44 -3.64 4.06
N ALA A 80 12.28 -3.04 3.74
CA ALA A 80 11.83 -1.69 4.12
C ALA A 80 12.56 -0.47 3.52
N VAL A 81 11.82 0.64 3.39
CA VAL A 81 12.31 2.00 3.05
C VAL A 81 11.98 2.92 4.22
N SER A 82 12.94 3.73 4.69
CA SER A 82 12.79 4.70 5.81
C SER A 82 12.20 6.03 5.37
#